data_AF-A0A2N2I3X5-F1
#
_entry.id   AF-A0A2N2I3X5-F1
#
_cell.length_a   1.000
_cell.length_b   1.000
_cell.length_c   1.000
_cell.angle_alpha   90.00
_cell.angle_beta   90.00
_cell.angle_gamma   90.00
#
_symmetry.space_group_name_H-M   'P 1'
#
loop_
_entity.id
_entity.type
_entity.pdbx_description
1 polymer ?
#
loop_
_entity_poly.entity_id
_entity_poly.type
_entity_poly.pdbx_seq_one_letter_code
_entity_poly.pdbx_strand_id
1 'polypeptide(L)'
;MKKLLFAAMTAIFVMMGSAALAGSGHYVSGVEGIKAATLPPEGIYWRMYNVLYTADDLRDKHGDEIDVDFDVNVYALVNRLVYSSGIELLGANLVA
;
A
#
# COMPACT_ATOMS: atom_id res chain seq x y z
N MET A 1 40.93 3.25 0.11
CA MET A 1 39.74 4.02 0.56
C MET A 1 38.79 4.37 -0.58
N LYS A 2 39.22 5.09 -1.63
CA LYS A 2 38.34 5.49 -2.76
C LYS A 2 37.63 4.31 -3.47
N LYS A 3 38.32 3.18 -3.66
CA LYS A 3 37.76 1.96 -4.29
C LYS A 3 36.71 1.26 -3.41
N LEU A 4 36.89 1.27 -2.08
CA LEU A 4 35.90 0.74 -1.13
C LEU A 4 34.65 1.63 -1.09
N LEU A 5 34.85 2.95 -1.10
CA LEU A 5 33.76 3.92 -1.13
C LEU A 5 32.91 3.74 -2.40
N PHE A 6 33.58 3.57 -3.54
CA PHE A 6 32.92 3.33 -4.82
C PHE A 6 32.12 2.01 -4.81
N ALA A 7 32.71 0.92 -4.31
CA ALA A 7 32.04 -0.37 -4.18
C ALA A 7 30.81 -0.31 -3.26
N ALA A 8 30.90 0.42 -2.13
CA ALA A 8 29.78 0.63 -1.23
C ALA A 8 28.64 1.43 -1.88
N MET A 9 28.98 2.48 -2.65
CA MET A 9 27.98 3.27 -3.39
C MET A 9 27.29 2.44 -4.48
N THR A 10 28.04 1.59 -5.20
CA THR A 10 27.46 0.68 -6.20
C THR A 10 26.54 -0.36 -5.55
N ALA A 11 26.91 -0.91 -4.39
CA ALA A 11 26.08 -1.86 -3.66
C ALA A 11 24.76 -1.22 -3.20
N ILE A 12 24.79 0.02 -2.70
CA ILE A 12 23.59 0.78 -2.33
C ILE A 12 22.70 1.02 -3.56
N PHE A 13 23.29 1.40 -4.69
CA PHE A 13 22.54 1.67 -5.92
C PHE A 13 21.85 0.41 -6.48
N VAL A 14 22.48 -0.76 -6.36
CA VAL A 14 21.89 -2.04 -6.78
C VAL A 14 20.73 -2.45 -5.86
N MET A 15 20.78 -2.14 -4.57
CA MET A 15 19.68 -2.43 -3.62
C MET A 15 18.46 -1.50 -3.80
N MET A 16 18.60 -0.37 -4.48
CA MET A 16 17.48 0.54 -4.80
C MET A 16 16.69 0.10 -6.04
N GLY A 17 17.12 -0.97 -6.71
CA GLY A 17 16.47 -1.52 -7.91
C GLY A 17 15.27 -2.43 -7.63
N SER A 18 14.53 -2.22 -6.54
CA SER A 18 13.20 -2.82 -6.42
C SER A 18 12.32 -2.19 -7.49
N ALA A 19 12.01 -2.94 -8.55
CA ALA A 19 10.97 -2.56 -9.48
C ALA A 19 9.75 -2.14 -8.66
N ALA A 20 9.41 -0.86 -8.70
CA ALA A 20 8.13 -0.41 -8.19
C ALA A 20 7.09 -1.14 -9.04
N LEU A 21 6.54 -2.24 -8.53
CA LEU A 21 5.30 -2.81 -9.03
C LEU A 21 4.19 -1.83 -8.67
N ALA A 22 4.21 -0.68 -9.34
CA ALA A 22 3.20 0.37 -9.35
C ALA A 22 1.97 -0.03 -10.19
N GLY A 23 1.89 -1.31 -10.61
CA GLY A 23 0.87 -1.81 -11.53
C GLY A 23 -0.41 -2.28 -10.87
N SER A 24 -0.44 -2.42 -9.55
CA SER A 24 -1.66 -2.63 -8.77
C SER A 24 -1.89 -1.36 -7.96
N GLY A 25 -2.95 -0.60 -8.28
CA GLY A 25 -3.19 0.76 -7.81
C GLY A 25 -2.61 1.07 -6.42
N HIS A 26 -1.81 2.14 -6.35
CA HIS A 26 -1.11 2.59 -5.13
C HIS A 26 -2.04 2.83 -3.92
N TYR A 27 -3.35 2.91 -4.17
CA TYR A 27 -4.39 3.02 -3.17
C TYR A 27 -5.44 1.95 -3.44
N VAL A 28 -5.86 1.26 -2.39
CA VAL A 28 -7.03 0.39 -2.46
C VAL A 28 -8.23 1.30 -2.75
N SER A 29 -8.83 1.11 -3.93
CA SER A 29 -9.87 2.01 -4.43
C SER A 29 -11.03 2.11 -3.44
N GLY A 30 -11.29 3.32 -2.93
CA GLY A 30 -12.41 3.61 -2.04
C GLY A 30 -12.32 3.06 -0.60
N VAL A 31 -11.20 2.46 -0.19
CA VAL A 31 -11.09 1.85 1.15
C VAL A 31 -10.32 2.73 2.14
N GLU A 32 -9.08 3.10 1.79
CA GLU A 32 -8.24 3.93 2.65
C GLU A 32 -7.96 5.29 2.01
N GLY A 33 -8.30 6.39 2.72
CA GLY A 33 -8.10 7.76 2.24
C GLY A 33 -6.77 8.39 2.65
N ILE A 34 -6.60 9.69 2.41
CA ILE A 34 -5.35 10.45 2.73
C ILE A 34 -4.93 10.31 4.21
N LYS A 35 -5.89 10.10 5.11
CA LYS A 35 -5.63 9.90 6.55
C LYS A 35 -5.40 8.44 6.96
N ALA A 36 -5.15 7.54 6.01
CA ALA A 36 -4.86 6.13 6.32
C ALA A 36 -3.69 5.98 7.30
N ALA A 37 -2.69 6.85 7.17
CA ALA A 37 -1.51 6.93 8.03
C ALA A 37 -1.73 7.72 9.34
N THR A 38 -2.91 8.31 9.54
CA THR A 38 -3.25 8.92 10.84
C THR A 38 -3.63 7.81 11.80
N LEU A 39 -2.76 7.57 12.76
CA LEU A 39 -2.90 6.51 13.74
C LEU A 39 -3.50 7.07 15.03
N PRO A 40 -4.32 6.27 15.72
CA PRO A 40 -4.86 6.67 17.01
C PRO A 40 -3.77 6.64 18.11
N PRO A 41 -4.05 7.17 19.31
CA PRO A 41 -3.17 7.07 20.48
C PRO A 41 -2.76 5.63 20.82
N GLU A 42 -1.90 5.45 21.82
CA GLU A 42 -1.47 4.11 22.25
C GLU A 42 -2.67 3.20 22.59
N GLY A 43 -2.66 1.96 22.06
CA GLY A 43 -3.70 0.98 22.32
C GLY A 43 -3.91 -0.03 21.19
N ILE A 44 -4.90 -0.90 21.38
CA ILE A 44 -5.34 -1.89 20.38
C ILE A 44 -6.62 -1.39 19.72
N TYR A 45 -6.62 -1.36 18.40
CA TYR A 45 -7.73 -0.86 17.60
C TYR A 45 -8.16 -1.93 16.60
N TRP A 46 -9.45 -2.22 16.57
CA TRP A 46 -10.05 -2.99 15.50
C TRP A 46 -10.62 -2.05 14.46
N ARG A 47 -10.17 -2.21 13.22
CA ARG A 47 -10.64 -1.46 12.06
C ARG A 47 -11.32 -2.42 11.09
N MET A 48 -12.55 -2.11 10.71
CA MET A 48 -13.34 -2.91 9.78
C MET A 48 -13.78 -2.03 8.61
N TYR A 49 -13.55 -2.52 7.40
CA TYR A 49 -14.03 -1.91 6.17
C TYR A 49 -15.10 -2.79 5.53
N ASN A 50 -16.18 -2.15 5.10
CA ASN A 50 -17.19 -2.75 4.24
C ASN A 50 -16.95 -2.19 2.85
N VAL A 51 -16.55 -3.04 1.92
CA VAL A 51 -16.23 -2.63 0.55
C VAL A 51 -17.28 -3.22 -0.36
N LEU A 52 -18.04 -2.36 -1.04
CA LEU A 52 -18.88 -2.74 -2.16
C LEU A 52 -18.25 -2.16 -3.42
N TYR A 53 -17.84 -3.03 -4.34
CA TYR A 53 -17.17 -2.66 -5.57
C TYR A 53 -17.86 -3.31 -6.76
N THR A 54 -18.19 -2.50 -7.76
CA THR A 54 -18.77 -2.95 -9.03
C THR A 54 -17.95 -2.38 -10.17
N ALA A 55 -17.69 -3.20 -11.19
CA ALA A 55 -17.04 -2.75 -12.41
C ALA A 55 -17.49 -3.58 -13.61
N ASP A 56 -17.62 -2.92 -14.75
CA ASP A 56 -18.07 -3.43 -16.04
C ASP A 56 -17.02 -3.26 -17.16
N ASP A 57 -15.84 -2.72 -16.82
CA ASP A 57 -14.73 -2.48 -17.72
C ASP A 57 -13.41 -2.90 -17.04
N LEU A 58 -12.58 -3.65 -17.77
CA LEU A 58 -11.24 -4.05 -17.36
C LEU A 58 -10.23 -3.48 -18.35
N ARG A 59 -9.28 -2.69 -17.85
CA ARG A 59 -8.26 -2.05 -18.67
C ARG A 59 -6.87 -2.60 -18.44
N ASP A 60 -6.08 -2.64 -19.50
CA ASP A 60 -4.68 -3.00 -19.45
C ASP A 60 -3.80 -1.83 -18.98
N LYS A 61 -2.48 -2.04 -18.97
CA LYS A 61 -1.50 -1.02 -18.53
C LYS A 61 -1.39 0.19 -19.47
N HIS A 62 -1.87 0.09 -20.70
CA HIS A 62 -1.92 1.16 -21.70
C HIS A 62 -3.23 1.94 -21.62
N GLY A 63 -4.20 1.46 -20.81
CA GLY A 63 -5.52 2.04 -20.68
C GLY A 63 -6.50 1.52 -21.74
N ASP A 64 -6.10 0.51 -22.51
CA ASP A 64 -6.94 -0.14 -23.50
C ASP A 64 -7.85 -1.15 -22.82
N GLU A 65 -9.09 -1.25 -23.27
CA GLU A 65 -10.08 -2.20 -22.77
C GLU A 65 -9.71 -3.64 -23.14
N ILE A 66 -9.85 -4.54 -22.17
CA ILE A 66 -9.69 -5.98 -22.33
C ILE A 66 -11.09 -6.56 -22.56
N ASP A 67 -11.40 -6.86 -23.82
CA ASP A 67 -12.70 -7.41 -24.24
C ASP A 67 -12.86 -8.88 -23.82
N VAL A 68 -13.34 -9.08 -22.59
CA VAL A 68 -13.58 -10.40 -21.99
C VAL A 68 -14.96 -10.52 -21.32
N ASP A 69 -15.91 -9.67 -21.67
CA ASP A 69 -17.24 -9.59 -21.03
C ASP A 69 -17.10 -9.44 -19.50
N PHE A 70 -16.30 -8.45 -19.08
CA PHE A 70 -15.97 -8.24 -17.68
C PHE A 70 -17.13 -7.61 -16.92
N ASP A 71 -17.71 -8.34 -15.98
CA ASP A 71 -18.71 -7.83 -15.02
C ASP A 71 -18.41 -8.40 -13.64
N VAL A 72 -18.12 -7.53 -12.67
CA VAL A 72 -17.86 -7.93 -11.29
C VAL A 72 -18.71 -7.14 -10.30
N ASN A 73 -19.23 -7.86 -9.32
CA ASN A 73 -19.87 -7.30 -8.14
C ASN A 73 -19.29 -7.99 -6.90
N VAL A 74 -18.56 -7.22 -6.10
CA VAL A 74 -17.78 -7.71 -4.96
C VAL A 74 -18.21 -6.99 -3.70
N TYR A 75 -18.60 -7.77 -2.69
CA TYR A 75 -18.72 -7.30 -1.32
C TYR A 75 -17.64 -7.95 -0.44
N ALA A 76 -16.87 -7.15 0.29
CA ALA A 76 -15.79 -7.63 1.15
C ALA A 76 -15.84 -7.00 2.54
N LEU A 77 -15.59 -7.83 3.55
CA LEU A 77 -15.35 -7.43 4.93
C LEU A 77 -13.85 -7.51 5.22
N VAL A 78 -13.18 -6.36 5.25
CA VAL A 78 -11.73 -6.29 5.48
C VAL A 78 -11.50 -5.88 6.93
N ASN A 79 -10.98 -6.83 7.71
CA ASN A 79 -10.73 -6.66 9.14
C ASN A 79 -9.22 -6.47 9.37
N ARG A 80 -8.86 -5.46 10.16
CA ARG A 80 -7.48 -5.19 10.58
C ARG A 80 -7.45 -4.96 12.09
N LEU A 81 -6.60 -5.71 12.78
CA LEU A 81 -6.23 -5.39 14.15
C LEU A 81 -4.94 -4.57 14.10
N VAL A 82 -4.92 -3.45 14.81
CA VAL A 82 -3.82 -2.50 14.80
C VAL A 82 -3.37 -2.27 16.23
N TYR A 83 -2.09 -2.43 16.51
CA TYR A 83 -1.49 -2.04 17.77
C TYR A 83 -0.69 -0.76 17.60
N SER A 84 -1.14 0.31 18.25
CA SER A 84 -0.41 1.56 18.38
C SER A 84 0.42 1.49 19.66
N SER A 85 1.74 1.46 19.52
CA SER A 85 2.64 1.48 20.68
C SER A 85 2.75 2.89 21.25
N GLY A 86 3.24 3.01 22.50
CA GLY A 86 3.67 4.28 23.07
C GLY A 86 5.04 4.76 22.57
N ILE A 87 5.66 4.10 21.58
CA ILE A 87 6.97 4.47 21.04
C ILE A 87 6.77 5.47 19.91
N GLU A 88 7.24 6.69 20.09
CA GLU A 88 7.20 7.73 19.05
C GLU A 88 8.48 7.71 18.20
N LEU A 89 8.30 7.71 16.88
CA LEU A 89 9.34 7.88 15.87
C LEU A 89 8.92 9.02 14.93
N LEU A 90 9.75 10.07 14.85
CA LEU A 90 9.52 11.21 13.94
C LEU A 90 8.14 11.89 14.12
N GLY A 91 7.58 11.88 15.33
CA GLY A 91 6.26 12.48 15.62
C GLY A 91 5.06 11.56 15.37
N ALA A 92 5.27 10.27 15.09
CA ALA A 92 4.22 9.28 14.95
C ALA A 92 4.50 8.04 15.82
N ASN A 93 3.44 7.39 16.29
CA ASN A 93 3.58 6.14 17.02
C ASN A 93 4.01 5.01 16.08
N LEU A 94 4.94 4.17 16.53
CA LEU A 94 5.27 2.91 15.87
C LEU A 94 4.07 1.96 15.97
N VAL A 95 3.66 1.40 14.83
CA VAL A 95 2.45 0.56 14.70
C VAL A 95 2.79 -0.81 14.13
N ALA A 96 2.11 -1.82 14.66
CA ALA A 96 2.12 -3.21 14.18
C ALA A 96 0.73 -3.68 13.78
#